data_AF-A0A2V7RTR0-F1
#
_entry.id   AF-A0A2V7RTR0-F1
#
_cell.length_a   1.000
_cell.length_b   1.000
_cell.length_c   1.000
_cell.angle_alpha   90.00
_cell.angle_beta   90.00
_cell.angle_gamma   90.00
#
_symmetry.space_group_name_H-M   'P 1'
#
loop_
_entity.id
_entity.type
_entity.pdbx_description
1 polymer ?
#
loop_
_entity_poly.entity_id
_entity_poly.type
_entity_poly.pdbx_seq_one_letter_code
_entity_poly.pdbx_strand_id
1 'polypeptide(L)'
;MLGALPAPPGYVAQAGNARGNGFEGRSAGSTIGGVSILKPKQFGGVTAYDMNSGDKIWWIPNGATTPVTSTDPLFAGVNLPPQPGRGQAQIITTKSLVIYGTGRSGGP
;
A
#
# COMPACT_ATOMS: atom_id res chain seq x y z
N MET A 1 11.15 6.65 -22.36
CA MET A 1 10.52 7.33 -21.20
C MET A 1 10.84 8.82 -21.32
N LEU A 2 9.97 9.59 -21.98
CA LEU A 2 10.08 11.05 -22.04
C LEU A 2 9.36 11.62 -20.80
N GLY A 3 10.04 12.43 -19.99
CA GLY A 3 9.40 13.21 -18.91
C GLY A 3 9.90 12.98 -17.48
N ALA A 4 10.82 12.02 -17.25
CA ALA A 4 11.47 11.89 -15.95
C ALA A 4 12.65 12.89 -15.84
N LEU A 5 12.75 13.59 -14.72
CA LEU A 5 13.92 14.39 -14.37
C LEU A 5 15.17 13.49 -14.31
N PRO A 6 16.35 13.99 -14.73
CA PRO A 6 17.59 13.24 -14.57
C PRO A 6 17.86 13.01 -13.07
N ALA A 7 18.42 11.84 -12.75
CA ALA A 7 18.83 11.56 -11.37
C ALA A 7 19.88 12.59 -10.90
N PRO A 8 19.92 12.92 -9.59
CA PRO A 8 20.93 13.83 -9.04
C PRO A 8 22.36 13.39 -9.39
N PRO A 9 23.30 14.33 -9.59
CA PRO A 9 24.71 13.99 -9.84
C PRO A 9 25.27 13.07 -8.75
N GLY A 10 25.91 11.96 -9.16
CA GLY A 10 26.47 10.98 -8.23
C GLY A 10 25.43 10.08 -7.53
N TYR A 11 24.15 10.13 -7.93
CA TYR A 11 23.13 9.25 -7.39
C TYR A 11 23.46 7.78 -7.67
N VAL A 12 23.64 7.01 -6.60
CA VAL A 12 23.71 5.56 -6.65
C VAL A 12 22.36 5.04 -6.22
N ALA A 13 21.66 4.32 -7.11
CA ALA A 13 20.37 3.75 -6.78
C ALA A 13 20.50 2.85 -5.55
N GLN A 14 19.73 3.17 -4.51
CA GLN A 14 19.62 2.28 -3.37
C GLN A 14 19.02 0.98 -3.91
N ALA A 15 19.75 -0.14 -3.79
CA ALA A 15 19.22 -1.46 -4.14
C ALA A 15 18.01 -1.70 -3.22
N GLY A 16 16.81 -1.38 -3.73
CA GLY A 16 15.59 -1.40 -2.93
C GLY A 16 15.47 -2.78 -2.31
N ASN A 17 15.44 -2.86 -0.97
CA ASN A 17 15.44 -4.08 -0.14
C ASN A 17 15.36 -5.37 -0.97
N ALA A 18 16.48 -5.74 -1.60
CA ALA A 18 16.59 -6.93 -2.42
C ALA A 18 16.72 -8.09 -1.43
N ARG A 19 15.60 -8.40 -0.76
CA ARG A 19 15.48 -9.58 0.09
C ARG A 19 15.41 -10.78 -0.85
N GLY A 20 16.59 -11.32 -1.12
CA GLY A 20 16.79 -12.63 -1.69
C GLY A 20 16.82 -12.68 -3.21
N ASN A 21 17.77 -13.44 -3.74
CA ASN A 21 17.88 -13.84 -5.14
C ASN A 21 16.82 -14.92 -5.51
N GLY A 22 15.63 -14.85 -4.91
CA GLY A 22 14.58 -15.87 -4.99
C GLY A 22 13.16 -15.29 -4.97
N PHE A 23 12.14 -16.14 -4.82
CA PHE A 23 10.72 -15.74 -4.84
C PHE A 23 10.33 -14.72 -3.74
N GLU A 24 11.15 -14.58 -2.69
CA GLU A 24 10.94 -13.65 -1.58
C GLU A 24 10.98 -12.17 -2.00
N GLY A 25 11.78 -11.85 -3.04
CA GLY A 25 11.89 -10.49 -3.59
C GLY A 25 10.66 -10.04 -4.39
N ARG A 26 9.79 -10.97 -4.81
CA ARG A 26 8.57 -10.65 -5.59
C ARG A 26 7.49 -9.93 -4.76
N SER A 27 7.64 -9.89 -3.44
CA SER A 27 6.73 -9.16 -2.54
C SER A 27 7.08 -7.68 -2.41
N ALA A 28 8.27 -7.25 -2.87
CA ALA A 28 8.61 -5.84 -2.94
C ALA A 28 7.83 -5.25 -4.13
N GLY A 29 6.66 -4.65 -3.84
CA GLY A 29 5.89 -3.94 -4.84
C GLY A 29 6.72 -2.91 -5.63
N SER A 30 6.21 -2.45 -6.77
CA SER A 30 6.90 -1.48 -7.61
C SER A 30 7.30 -0.25 -6.80
N THR A 31 8.61 -0.10 -6.55
CA THR A 31 9.19 0.96 -5.74
C THR A 31 10.37 1.58 -6.46
N ILE A 32 10.60 2.87 -6.25
CA ILE A 32 11.78 3.63 -6.69
C ILE A 32 12.30 4.34 -5.44
N GLY A 33 13.60 4.22 -5.13
CA GLY A 33 14.19 4.84 -3.94
C GLY A 33 13.46 4.52 -2.63
N GLY A 34 12.96 3.29 -2.50
CA GLY A 34 12.16 2.84 -1.35
C GLY A 34 10.70 3.36 -1.31
N VAL A 35 10.30 4.25 -2.21
CA VAL A 35 8.95 4.81 -2.30
C VAL A 35 8.11 4.01 -3.28
N SER A 36 6.89 3.65 -2.88
CA SER A 36 5.92 2.97 -3.74
C SER A 36 5.46 3.88 -4.87
N ILE A 37 5.50 3.38 -6.11
CA ILE A 37 4.97 4.07 -7.29
C ILE A 37 3.58 3.58 -7.68
N LEU A 38 2.96 2.75 -6.82
CA LEU A 38 1.58 2.34 -7.02
C LEU A 38 0.65 3.56 -6.89
N LYS A 39 -0.42 3.56 -7.69
CA LYS A 39 -1.47 4.58 -7.60
C LYS A 39 -1.98 4.64 -6.15
N PRO A 40 -1.90 5.82 -5.50
CA PRO A 40 -2.45 5.99 -4.17
C PRO A 40 -3.94 5.65 -4.16
N LYS A 41 -4.29 4.55 -3.51
CA LYS A 41 -5.67 4.11 -3.28
C LYS A 41 -5.72 3.21 -2.06
N GLN A 42 -6.89 3.09 -1.45
CA GLN A 42 -7.13 2.08 -0.43
C GLN A 42 -7.05 0.68 -1.05
N PHE A 43 -6.45 -0.26 -0.32
CA PHE A 43 -6.30 -1.64 -0.77
C PHE A 43 -7.30 -2.57 -0.09
N GLY A 44 -8.22 -3.11 -0.89
CA GLY A 44 -9.29 -3.97 -0.37
C GLY A 44 -10.23 -3.23 0.58
N GLY A 45 -11.25 -3.95 1.05
CA GLY A 45 -12.26 -3.41 1.94
C GLY A 45 -13.37 -4.42 2.20
N VAL A 46 -14.28 -4.06 3.08
CA VAL A 46 -15.50 -4.81 3.33
C VAL A 46 -16.64 -4.16 2.53
N THR A 47 -17.39 -4.98 1.81
CA THR A 47 -18.61 -4.54 1.09
C THR A 47 -19.80 -5.27 1.67
N ALA A 48 -20.89 -4.54 1.96
CA ALA A 48 -22.18 -5.16 2.24
C ALA A 48 -23.08 -5.10 1.01
N TYR A 49 -23.74 -6.22 0.77
CA TYR A 49 -24.77 -6.36 -0.27
C TYR A 49 -26.07 -6.82 0.36
N ASP A 50 -27.18 -6.31 -0.14
CA ASP A 50 -28.50 -6.89 0.09
C ASP A 50 -28.60 -8.19 -0.71
N MET A 51 -28.92 -9.30 -0.04
CA MET A 51 -28.97 -10.61 -0.70
C MET A 51 -30.26 -10.86 -1.49
N ASN A 52 -31.31 -10.06 -1.30
CA ASN A 52 -32.55 -10.16 -2.07
C ASN A 52 -32.43 -9.40 -3.39
N SER A 53 -31.90 -8.18 -3.37
CA SER A 53 -31.80 -7.33 -4.58
C SER A 53 -30.44 -7.39 -5.28
N GLY A 54 -29.37 -7.74 -4.55
CA GLY A 54 -28.00 -7.64 -5.04
C GLY A 54 -27.39 -6.22 -4.91
N ASP A 55 -28.13 -5.27 -4.31
CA ASP A 55 -27.67 -3.90 -4.19
C ASP A 55 -26.53 -3.76 -3.19
N LYS A 56 -25.57 -2.89 -3.51
CA LYS A 56 -24.48 -2.53 -2.58
C LYS A 56 -25.00 -1.54 -1.55
N ILE A 57 -25.04 -1.96 -0.29
CA ILE A 57 -25.53 -1.12 0.82
C ILE A 57 -24.44 -0.13 1.25
N TRP A 58 -23.22 -0.62 1.45
CA TRP A 58 -22.09 0.21 1.86
C TRP A 58 -20.74 -0.43 1.51
N TRP A 59 -19.68 0.36 1.63
CA TRP A 59 -18.30 -0.11 1.55
C TRP A 59 -17.40 0.66 2.50
N ILE A 60 -16.48 -0.06 3.14
CA ILE A 60 -15.41 0.52 3.95
C ILE A 60 -14.05 -0.02 3.50
N PRO A 61 -12.99 0.82 3.48
CA PRO A 61 -11.64 0.38 3.16
C PRO A 61 -11.06 -0.47 4.28
N ASN A 62 -10.06 -1.30 3.95
CA ASN A 62 -9.35 -2.09 4.96
C ASN A 62 -8.51 -1.26 5.95
N GLY A 63 -8.20 -0.01 5.59
CA GLY A 63 -7.39 0.89 6.40
C GLY A 63 -7.22 2.24 5.71
N ALA A 64 -6.70 3.20 6.47
CA ALA A 64 -6.43 4.54 5.95
C ALA A 64 -5.14 4.58 5.11
N THR A 65 -4.96 5.69 4.40
CA THR A 65 -3.65 6.03 3.82
C THR A 65 -2.83 6.81 4.85
N THR A 66 -1.55 6.47 4.99
CA THR A 66 -0.61 7.15 5.89
C THR A 66 0.36 8.03 5.09
N PRO A 67 0.80 9.18 5.63
CA PRO A 67 1.86 9.98 5.02
C PRO A 67 3.12 9.16 4.78
N VAL A 68 3.84 9.46 3.70
CA VAL A 68 5.12 8.81 3.38
C VAL A 68 6.20 9.86 3.30
N THR A 69 7.31 9.60 3.98
CA THR A 69 8.55 10.37 3.89
C THR A 69 9.63 9.51 3.28
N SER A 70 10.55 10.12 2.53
CA SER A 70 11.73 9.43 2.01
C SER A 70 12.99 10.20 2.35
N THR A 71 14.06 9.47 2.66
CA THR A 71 15.42 10.01 2.81
C THR A 71 16.21 9.89 1.52
N ASP A 72 15.63 9.32 0.45
CA ASP A 72 16.29 9.13 -0.83
C ASP A 72 16.45 10.48 -1.56
N PRO A 73 17.66 10.82 -2.06
CA PRO A 73 17.91 12.06 -2.80
C PRO A 73 16.99 12.29 -4.01
N LEU A 74 16.43 11.23 -4.61
CA LEU A 74 15.46 11.36 -5.72
C LEU A 74 14.18 12.09 -5.32
N PHE A 75 13.82 12.07 -4.04
CA PHE A 75 12.59 12.69 -3.53
C PHE A 75 12.87 13.92 -2.65
N ALA A 76 14.10 14.45 -2.66
CA ALA A 76 14.43 15.65 -1.93
C ALA A 76 13.55 16.83 -2.39
N GLY A 77 12.84 17.46 -1.44
CA GLY A 77 11.91 18.56 -1.73
C GLY A 77 10.61 18.16 -2.43
N VAL A 78 10.37 16.86 -2.65
CA VAL A 78 9.13 16.35 -3.25
C VAL A 78 8.11 16.05 -2.16
N ASN A 79 6.90 16.62 -2.28
CA ASN A 79 5.79 16.23 -1.41
C ASN A 79 5.19 14.91 -1.90
N LEU A 80 5.50 13.81 -1.20
CA LEU A 80 5.03 12.48 -1.57
C LEU A 80 3.55 12.28 -1.23
N PRO A 81 2.75 11.66 -2.12
CA PRO A 81 1.37 11.35 -1.80
C PRO A 81 1.31 10.28 -0.69
N PRO A 82 0.26 10.30 0.14
CA PRO A 82 0.08 9.28 1.17
C PRO A 82 -0.08 7.90 0.52
N GLN A 83 0.39 6.86 1.20
CA GLN A 83 0.32 5.49 0.72
C GLN A 83 -0.63 4.68 1.61
N PRO A 84 -1.31 3.66 1.07
CA PRO A 84 -2.11 2.75 1.89
C PRO A 84 -1.28 2.04 2.94
N GLY A 85 -1.89 1.82 4.11
CA GLY A 85 -1.29 1.00 5.17
C GLY A 85 -0.89 -0.39 4.67
N ARG A 86 0.21 -0.92 5.23
CA ARG A 86 0.74 -2.26 4.90
C ARG A 86 0.16 -3.37 5.78
N GLY A 87 -0.74 -3.01 6.69
CA GLY A 87 -1.44 -3.92 7.58
C GLY A 87 -2.18 -5.00 6.79
N GLN A 88 -2.15 -6.22 7.31
CA GLN A 88 -2.85 -7.36 6.71
C GLN A 88 -4.07 -7.65 7.56
N ALA A 89 -5.19 -7.04 7.18
CA ALA A 89 -6.46 -7.17 7.87
C ALA A 89 -6.90 -8.64 7.96
N GLN A 90 -7.55 -8.99 9.06
CA GLN A 90 -8.07 -10.32 9.32
C GLN A 90 -9.56 -10.26 9.59
N ILE A 91 -10.26 -11.26 9.07
CA ILE A 91 -11.71 -11.39 9.16
C ILE A 91 -12.02 -12.70 9.85
N ILE A 92 -12.91 -12.65 10.84
CA ILE A 92 -13.50 -13.82 11.47
C ILE A 92 -15.02 -13.68 11.38
N THR A 93 -15.68 -14.75 10.96
CA THR A 93 -17.14 -14.80 10.84
C THR A 93 -17.72 -15.80 11.81
N THR A 94 -18.82 -15.44 12.45
CA THR A 94 -19.70 -16.37 13.17
C THR A 94 -21.02 -16.47 12.39
N LYS A 95 -22.00 -17.22 12.94
CA LYS A 95 -23.34 -17.28 12.35
C LYS A 95 -24.05 -15.91 12.29
N SER A 96 -23.72 -14.99 13.19
CA SER A 96 -24.44 -13.71 13.35
C SER A 96 -23.54 -12.48 13.36
N LEU A 97 -22.22 -12.63 13.35
CA LEU A 97 -21.28 -11.52 13.46
C LEU A 97 -20.12 -11.66 12.48
N VAL A 98 -19.74 -10.54 11.89
CA VAL A 98 -18.46 -10.37 11.20
C VAL A 98 -17.57 -9.51 12.09
N ILE A 99 -16.40 -10.03 12.45
CA ILE A 99 -15.38 -9.30 13.20
C ILE A 99 -14.27 -8.94 12.22
N TYR A 100 -13.98 -7.64 12.14
CA TYR A 100 -12.99 -7.07 11.25
C TYR A 100 -11.88 -6.40 12.07
N GLY A 101 -10.64 -6.87 11.95
CA GLY A 101 -9.49 -6.36 12.70
C GLY A 101 -8.30 -6.03 11.81
N THR A 102 -7.42 -5.16 12.30
CA THR A 102 -6.23 -4.66 11.59
C THR A 102 -5.20 -5.74 11.25
N GLY A 103 -5.23 -6.87 11.98
CA GLY A 103 -4.38 -8.03 11.76
C GLY A 103 -2.87 -7.75 11.87
N ARG A 104 -2.05 -8.46 11.07
CA ARG A 104 -0.57 -8.44 11.20
C ARG A 104 0.00 -7.08 10.79
N SER A 105 1.06 -6.64 11.49
CA SER A 105 1.73 -5.33 11.36
C SER A 105 0.96 -4.14 11.96
N GLY A 106 -0.35 -4.27 12.20
CA GLY A 106 -1.16 -3.17 12.73
C GLY A 106 -1.14 -1.91 11.85
N GLY A 107 -1.99 -0.95 12.16
CA GLY A 107 -2.05 0.34 11.47
C GLY A 107 -3.41 1.01 11.67
N PRO A 108 -3.47 2.34 11.57
CA PRO A 108 -4.73 3.08 11.56
C PRO A 108 -5.61 2.77 10.33
#